data_AF-A0A087M2X6-F1
#
_entry.id   AF-A0A087M2X6-F1
#
_cell.length_a   1.000
_cell.length_b   1.000
_cell.length_c   1.000
_cell.angle_alpha   90.00
_cell.angle_beta   90.00
_cell.angle_gamma   90.00
#
_symmetry.space_group_name_H-M   'P 1'
#
loop_
_entity.id
_entity.type
_entity.pdbx_description
1 polymer ?
#
loop_
_entity_poly.entity_id
_entity_poly.type
_entity_poly.pdbx_seq_one_letter_code
_entity_poly.pdbx_strand_id
1 'polypeptide(L)'
;MAGSSHLKRIDFVINTHLQAAWNRAGLERLDQTNSVRIEKNALALILSCDPSRSHRYGSWLARWRRQMWSIGGLRSMARIEDLELLSSALSEFDALRHHLPLARRDINQYQSAEEIFAAYQEVHPQEARIMREAERAAAYCASQVLFKKDKWCLVRLGNEQAARWWGRGTRWCTAAHTNNQFDAYASKGDVLVLITPLGRYQLAKHSGEFRDASDQPATLTAVLRMAPSPLRHILLQ
;
A
#
# COMPACT_ATOMS: atom_id res chain seq x y z
N MET A 1 -22.08 41.50 6.69
CA MET A 1 -20.61 41.59 6.79
C MET A 1 -20.02 40.39 6.08
N ALA A 2 -19.45 40.58 4.89
CA ALA A 2 -18.79 39.51 4.14
C ALA A 2 -17.49 39.14 4.87
N GLY A 3 -17.40 37.91 5.39
CA GLY A 3 -16.20 37.44 6.05
C GLY A 3 -15.02 37.44 5.06
N SER A 4 -13.95 38.15 5.42
CA SER A 4 -12.69 38.15 4.69
C SER A 4 -12.23 36.70 4.48
N SER A 5 -12.30 36.23 3.23
CA SER A 5 -11.79 34.92 2.82
C SER A 5 -10.26 35.02 2.77
N HIS A 6 -9.62 34.85 3.92
CA HIS A 6 -8.17 34.71 3.96
C HIS A 6 -7.80 33.38 3.32
N LEU A 7 -7.09 33.43 2.19
CA LEU A 7 -6.50 32.27 1.53
C LEU A 7 -5.65 31.51 2.54
N LYS A 8 -5.97 30.23 2.74
CA LYS A 8 -5.21 29.31 3.57
C LYS A 8 -3.98 28.84 2.81
N ARG A 9 -2.95 28.37 3.55
CA ARG A 9 -1.73 27.78 2.97
C ARG A 9 -2.04 26.71 1.91
N ILE A 10 -3.09 25.92 2.13
CA ILE A 10 -3.52 24.86 1.20
C ILE A 10 -4.04 25.41 -0.13
N ASP A 11 -4.66 26.59 -0.15
CA ASP A 11 -5.17 27.21 -1.37
C ASP A 11 -4.03 27.56 -2.32
N PHE A 12 -2.90 28.04 -1.77
CA PHE A 12 -1.69 28.30 -2.55
C PHE A 12 -1.11 27.03 -3.17
N VAL A 13 -1.10 25.92 -2.41
CA VAL A 13 -0.64 24.62 -2.91
C VAL A 13 -1.51 24.13 -4.06
N ILE A 14 -2.84 24.21 -3.89
CA ILE A 14 -3.81 23.79 -4.91
C ILE A 14 -3.63 24.64 -6.17
N ASN A 15 -3.61 25.98 -6.05
CA ASN A 15 -3.47 26.88 -7.19
C ASN A 15 -2.16 26.64 -7.95
N THR A 16 -1.04 26.50 -7.22
CA THR A 16 0.27 26.19 -7.83
C THR A 16 0.24 24.86 -8.57
N HIS A 17 -0.40 23.84 -7.98
CA HIS A 17 -0.52 22.53 -8.60
C HIS A 17 -1.38 22.56 -9.87
N LEU A 18 -2.53 23.25 -9.83
CA LEU A 18 -3.44 23.36 -10.98
C LEU A 18 -2.81 24.18 -12.13
N GLN A 19 -2.04 25.21 -11.82
CA GLN A 19 -1.27 25.92 -12.86
C GLN A 19 -0.22 25.01 -13.51
N ALA A 20 0.46 24.17 -12.72
CA ALA A 20 1.39 23.19 -13.27
C ALA A 20 0.67 22.15 -14.16
N ALA A 21 -0.54 21.72 -13.78
CA ALA A 21 -1.37 20.83 -14.57
C ALA A 21 -1.82 21.45 -15.90
N TRP A 22 -2.22 22.74 -15.88
CA TRP A 22 -2.55 23.51 -17.09
C TRP A 22 -1.39 23.54 -18.08
N ASN A 23 -0.19 23.87 -17.58
CA ASN A 23 1.01 23.93 -18.39
C ASN A 23 1.37 22.55 -18.96
N ARG A 24 1.31 21.51 -18.13
CA ARG A 24 1.59 20.13 -18.55
C ARG A 24 0.60 19.63 -19.60
N ALA A 25 -0.69 19.95 -19.45
CA ALA A 25 -1.72 19.60 -20.43
C ALA A 25 -1.42 20.23 -21.80
N GLY A 26 -0.96 21.49 -21.83
CA GLY A 26 -0.53 22.15 -23.07
C GLY A 26 0.63 21.44 -23.75
N LEU A 27 1.64 21.02 -22.97
CA LEU A 27 2.78 20.24 -23.49
C LEU A 27 2.36 18.87 -24.03
N GLU A 28 1.43 18.20 -23.36
CA GLU A 28 0.88 16.90 -23.77
C GLU A 28 -0.22 17.00 -24.83
N ARG A 29 -0.53 18.22 -25.32
CA ARG A 29 -1.60 18.49 -26.30
C ARG A 29 -2.98 17.97 -25.85
N LEU A 30 -3.26 18.07 -24.56
CA LEU A 30 -4.55 17.75 -23.95
C LEU A 30 -5.41 19.00 -23.82
N ASP A 31 -6.74 18.82 -23.71
CA ASP A 31 -7.62 19.92 -23.32
C ASP A 31 -7.28 20.43 -21.90
N GLN A 32 -6.79 21.66 -21.80
CA GLN A 32 -6.23 22.20 -20.57
C GLN A 32 -7.31 22.39 -19.49
N THR A 33 -8.48 22.88 -19.87
CA THR A 33 -9.61 23.13 -18.95
C THR A 33 -10.10 21.83 -18.30
N ASN A 34 -10.38 20.80 -19.10
CA ASN A 34 -10.80 19.50 -18.62
C ASN A 34 -9.69 18.80 -17.83
N SER A 35 -8.42 18.98 -18.23
CA SER A 35 -7.28 18.43 -17.49
C SER A 35 -7.14 19.04 -16.11
N VAL A 36 -7.25 20.37 -15.98
CA VAL A 36 -7.26 21.05 -14.67
C VAL A 36 -8.43 20.62 -13.82
N ARG A 37 -9.63 20.48 -14.40
CA ARG A 37 -10.82 20.00 -13.68
C ARG A 37 -10.62 18.60 -13.12
N ILE A 38 -10.09 17.68 -13.93
CA ILE A 38 -9.81 16.31 -13.51
C ILE A 38 -8.71 16.27 -12.45
N GLU A 39 -7.64 17.03 -12.64
CA GLU A 39 -6.53 17.08 -11.69
C GLU A 39 -6.96 17.68 -10.35
N LYS A 40 -7.88 18.65 -10.34
CA LYS A 40 -8.46 19.19 -9.10
C LYS A 40 -9.13 18.10 -8.26
N ASN A 41 -9.85 17.19 -8.90
CA ASN A 41 -10.49 16.07 -8.21
C ASN A 41 -9.47 15.03 -7.72
N ALA A 42 -8.48 14.70 -8.57
CA ALA A 42 -7.41 13.77 -8.19
C ALA A 42 -6.57 14.30 -7.02
N LEU A 43 -6.18 15.57 -7.07
CA LEU A 43 -5.44 16.23 -5.99
C LEU A 43 -6.25 16.28 -4.70
N ALA A 44 -7.57 16.53 -4.77
CA ALA A 44 -8.42 16.53 -3.58
C ALA A 44 -8.40 15.16 -2.85
N LEU A 45 -8.45 14.06 -3.61
CA LEU A 45 -8.31 12.71 -3.05
C LEU A 45 -6.93 12.50 -2.43
N ILE A 46 -5.86 12.91 -3.11
CA ILE A 46 -4.49 12.77 -2.61
C ILE A 46 -4.27 13.60 -1.34
N LEU A 47 -4.81 14.82 -1.28
CA LEU A 47 -4.71 15.69 -0.11
C LEU A 47 -5.47 15.14 1.11
N SER A 48 -6.42 14.21 0.91
CA SER A 48 -7.10 13.52 2.02
C SER A 48 -6.19 12.53 2.76
N CYS A 49 -5.05 12.14 2.17
CA CYS A 49 -4.02 11.35 2.84
C CYS A 49 -3.21 12.15 3.87
N ASP A 50 -3.39 13.48 3.97
CA ASP A 50 -2.70 14.30 4.97
C ASP A 50 -3.34 14.08 6.36
N PRO A 51 -2.62 13.48 7.34
CA PRO A 51 -3.17 13.23 8.68
C PRO A 51 -3.35 14.53 9.50
N SER A 52 -2.76 15.64 9.07
CA SER A 52 -2.81 16.90 9.80
C SER A 52 -4.02 17.74 9.39
N ARG A 53 -4.78 18.24 10.38
CA ARG A 53 -5.92 19.16 10.14
C ARG A 53 -5.53 20.45 9.42
N SER A 54 -4.24 20.80 9.43
CA SER A 54 -3.71 22.03 8.80
C SER A 54 -3.09 21.81 7.42
N HIS A 55 -3.19 20.61 6.85
CA HIS A 55 -2.59 20.23 5.58
C HIS A 55 -1.09 20.53 5.48
N ARG A 56 -0.34 20.22 6.54
CA ARG A 56 1.10 20.46 6.64
C ARG A 56 1.89 19.78 5.51
N TYR A 57 1.41 18.63 5.04
CA TYR A 57 2.06 17.80 4.03
C TYR A 57 1.51 18.03 2.62
N GLY A 58 0.52 18.93 2.46
CA GLY A 58 -0.10 19.21 1.17
C GLY A 58 0.90 19.57 0.06
N SER A 59 1.95 20.35 0.37
CA SER A 59 3.00 20.68 -0.60
C SER A 59 3.77 19.45 -1.07
N TRP A 60 4.05 18.51 -0.16
CA TRP A 60 4.75 17.26 -0.45
C TRP A 60 3.89 16.32 -1.28
N LEU A 61 2.62 16.14 -0.89
CA LEU A 61 1.62 15.35 -1.62
C LEU A 61 1.41 15.87 -3.05
N ALA A 62 1.32 17.20 -3.21
CA ALA A 62 1.21 17.83 -4.51
C ALA A 62 2.48 17.59 -5.37
N ARG A 63 3.68 17.56 -4.75
CA ARG A 63 4.94 17.25 -5.43
C ARG A 63 5.01 15.78 -5.84
N TRP A 64 4.65 14.87 -4.94
CA TRP A 64 4.56 13.43 -5.19
C TRP A 64 3.67 13.15 -6.41
N ARG A 65 2.46 13.75 -6.45
CA ARG A 65 1.56 13.62 -7.60
C ARG A 65 2.20 14.08 -8.92
N ARG A 66 2.93 15.20 -8.90
CA ARG A 66 3.60 15.72 -10.10
C ARG A 66 4.71 14.81 -10.62
N GLN A 67 5.37 14.04 -9.76
CA GLN A 67 6.40 13.08 -10.20
C GLN A 67 5.79 12.00 -11.10
N MET A 68 4.54 11.59 -10.85
CA MET A 68 3.84 10.62 -11.71
C MET A 68 3.66 11.12 -13.15
N TRP A 69 3.55 12.44 -13.35
CA TRP A 69 3.40 13.03 -14.69
C TRP A 69 4.63 12.77 -15.56
N SER A 70 5.82 12.71 -14.96
CA SER A 70 7.06 12.42 -15.69
C SER A 70 7.14 10.98 -16.17
N ILE A 71 6.46 10.05 -15.50
CA ILE A 71 6.51 8.61 -15.80
C ILE A 71 5.38 8.20 -16.74
N GLY A 72 4.14 8.61 -16.43
CA GLY A 72 2.93 8.15 -17.11
C GLY A 72 2.08 9.25 -17.75
N GLY A 73 2.59 10.49 -17.79
CA GLY A 73 1.84 11.65 -18.26
C GLY A 73 0.80 12.18 -17.26
N LEU A 74 0.15 13.28 -17.60
CA LEU A 74 -0.84 13.95 -16.74
C LEU A 74 -2.04 13.05 -16.43
N ARG A 75 -2.40 12.16 -17.37
CA ARG A 75 -3.51 11.21 -17.23
C ARG A 75 -3.19 9.98 -16.36
N SER A 76 -1.95 9.82 -15.92
CA SER A 76 -1.59 8.75 -14.99
C SER A 76 -2.44 8.85 -13.72
N MET A 77 -3.02 7.72 -13.30
CA MET A 77 -3.82 7.63 -12.10
C MET A 77 -3.00 7.00 -10.98
N ALA A 78 -3.06 7.60 -9.78
CA ALA A 78 -2.61 6.93 -8.57
C ALA A 78 -3.50 5.70 -8.35
N ARG A 79 -2.87 4.58 -8.01
CA ARG A 79 -3.62 3.40 -7.59
C ARG A 79 -4.13 3.64 -6.16
N ILE A 80 -5.22 2.96 -5.80
CA ILE A 80 -5.70 2.95 -4.41
C ILE A 80 -4.56 2.49 -3.49
N GLU A 81 -3.84 1.46 -3.94
CA GLU A 81 -2.48 1.04 -3.59
C GLU A 81 -1.60 2.11 -2.93
N ASP A 82 -1.31 3.11 -3.78
CA ASP A 82 -0.37 4.17 -3.52
C ASP A 82 -0.92 5.16 -2.49
N LEU A 83 -2.21 5.46 -2.55
CA LEU A 83 -2.87 6.40 -1.62
C LEU A 83 -2.91 5.86 -0.18
N GLU A 84 -3.09 4.55 -0.04
CA GLU A 84 -3.05 3.86 1.26
C GLU A 84 -1.66 3.92 1.87
N LEU A 85 -0.65 3.58 1.07
CA LEU A 85 0.74 3.62 1.49
C LEU A 85 1.14 5.04 1.91
N LEU A 86 0.73 6.05 1.14
CA LEU A 86 0.92 7.46 1.48
C LEU A 86 0.28 7.84 2.82
N SER A 87 -0.99 7.47 3.02
CA SER A 87 -1.73 7.78 4.23
C SER A 87 -1.08 7.16 5.47
N SER A 88 -0.67 5.88 5.37
CA SER A 88 0.04 5.19 6.45
C SER A 88 1.39 5.84 6.75
N ALA A 89 2.20 6.09 5.72
CA ALA A 89 3.53 6.68 5.86
C ALA A 89 3.48 8.08 6.50
N LEU A 90 2.55 8.93 6.04
CA LEU A 90 2.40 10.28 6.58
C LEU A 90 1.86 10.25 8.01
N SER A 91 0.95 9.34 8.35
CA SER A 91 0.44 9.19 9.71
C SER A 91 1.53 8.78 10.69
N GLU A 92 2.34 7.79 10.33
CA GLU A 92 3.48 7.37 11.14
C GLU A 92 4.52 8.49 11.27
N PHE A 93 4.85 9.15 10.16
CA PHE A 93 5.77 10.28 10.18
C PHE A 93 5.26 11.43 11.05
N ASP A 94 3.97 11.78 10.98
CA ASP A 94 3.40 12.87 11.78
C ASP A 94 3.52 12.61 13.28
N ALA A 95 3.26 11.37 13.69
CA ALA A 95 3.37 10.92 15.08
C ALA A 95 4.83 10.93 15.57
N LEU A 96 5.78 10.51 14.72
CA LEU A 96 7.13 10.15 15.15
C LEU A 96 8.20 11.18 14.77
N ARG A 97 7.92 12.14 13.88
CA ARG A 97 8.90 13.13 13.40
C ARG A 97 9.63 13.89 14.51
N HIS A 98 9.01 14.08 15.67
CA HIS A 98 9.62 14.80 16.79
C HIS A 98 10.69 13.96 17.51
N HIS A 99 10.69 12.64 17.32
CA HIS A 99 11.70 11.72 17.82
C HIS A 99 12.85 11.51 16.82
N LEU A 100 12.63 11.82 15.53
CA LEU A 100 13.68 11.77 14.52
C LEU A 100 14.77 12.84 14.78
N PRO A 101 16.03 12.59 14.37
CA PRO A 101 17.08 13.61 14.31
C PRO A 101 16.60 14.84 13.54
N LEU A 102 17.02 16.05 13.96
CA LEU A 102 16.61 17.31 13.31
C LEU A 102 16.77 17.28 11.79
N ALA A 103 17.87 16.69 11.32
CA ALA A 103 18.16 16.54 9.90
C ALA A 103 17.11 15.72 9.14
N ARG A 104 16.31 14.86 9.79
CA ARG A 104 15.33 13.95 9.17
C ARG A 104 13.86 14.35 9.41
N ARG A 105 13.61 15.49 10.05
CA ARG A 105 12.24 15.95 10.38
C ARG A 105 11.53 16.65 9.24
N ASP A 106 12.24 17.06 8.19
CA ASP A 106 11.64 17.71 7.03
C ASP A 106 11.16 16.67 6.03
N ILE A 107 9.83 16.59 5.88
CA ILE A 107 9.17 15.69 4.93
C ILE A 107 9.66 15.90 3.48
N ASN A 108 10.11 17.11 3.13
CA ASN A 108 10.51 17.44 1.76
C ASN A 108 11.80 16.75 1.31
N GLN A 109 12.52 16.12 2.23
CA GLN A 109 13.71 15.32 1.93
C GLN A 109 13.38 13.95 1.34
N TYR A 110 12.19 13.42 1.63
CA TYR A 110 11.75 12.13 1.12
C TYR A 110 11.04 12.32 -0.22
N GLN A 111 11.29 11.44 -1.17
CA GLN A 111 10.64 11.43 -2.49
C GLN A 111 9.40 10.54 -2.51
N SER A 112 9.39 9.46 -1.71
CA SER A 112 8.32 8.47 -1.69
C SER A 112 7.92 8.05 -0.28
N ALA A 113 6.81 7.32 -0.14
CA ALA A 113 6.37 6.77 1.14
C ALA A 113 7.35 5.72 1.69
N GLU A 114 7.97 4.93 0.81
CA GLU A 114 8.96 3.92 1.17
C GLU A 114 10.20 4.54 1.81
N GLU A 115 10.66 5.68 1.31
CA GLU A 115 11.80 6.41 1.91
C GLU A 115 11.47 6.91 3.32
N ILE A 116 10.22 7.33 3.57
CA ILE A 116 9.75 7.72 4.91
C ILE A 116 9.84 6.52 5.86
N PHE A 117 9.35 5.35 5.45
CA PHE A 117 9.43 4.13 6.26
C PHE A 117 10.88 3.69 6.50
N ALA A 118 11.73 3.73 5.47
CA ALA A 118 13.13 3.36 5.60
C ALA A 118 13.86 4.27 6.59
N ALA A 119 13.64 5.58 6.51
CA ALA A 119 14.28 6.55 7.39
C ALA A 119 13.90 6.35 8.87
N TYR A 120 12.68 5.90 9.16
CA TYR A 120 12.27 5.53 10.51
C TYR A 120 13.02 4.29 11.02
N GLN A 121 13.09 3.24 10.20
CA GLN A 121 13.76 1.98 10.57
C GLN A 121 15.26 2.17 10.86
N GLU A 122 15.91 3.07 10.14
CA GLU A 122 17.33 3.38 10.36
C GLU A 122 17.61 4.11 11.67
N VAL A 123 16.69 4.97 12.12
CA VAL A 123 16.88 5.78 13.34
C VAL A 123 16.52 4.99 14.58
N HIS A 124 15.54 4.07 14.49
CA HIS A 124 15.04 3.29 15.60
C HIS A 124 15.17 1.78 15.34
N PRO A 125 16.39 1.25 15.12
CA PRO A 125 16.57 -0.14 14.66
C PRO A 125 16.03 -1.15 15.67
N GLN A 126 16.16 -0.88 16.97
CA GLN A 126 15.68 -1.76 18.03
C GLN A 126 14.16 -1.76 18.14
N GLU A 127 13.51 -0.59 18.14
CA GLU A 127 12.05 -0.48 18.19
C GLU A 127 11.43 -1.04 16.90
N ALA A 128 12.03 -0.77 15.73
CA ALA A 128 11.62 -1.37 14.47
C ALA A 128 11.77 -2.89 14.46
N ARG A 129 12.74 -3.45 15.20
CA ARG A 129 12.87 -4.90 15.39
C ARG A 129 11.75 -5.44 16.29
N ILE A 130 11.52 -4.79 17.44
CA ILE A 130 10.45 -5.16 18.38
C ILE A 130 9.08 -5.11 17.70
N MET A 131 8.79 -4.04 16.95
CA MET A 131 7.53 -3.89 16.21
C MET A 131 7.36 -4.98 15.15
N ARG A 132 8.41 -5.31 14.38
CA ARG A 132 8.37 -6.41 13.42
C ARG A 132 8.20 -7.77 14.10
N GLU A 133 8.84 -7.99 15.24
CA GLU A 133 8.69 -9.22 16.03
C GLU A 133 7.27 -9.33 16.60
N ALA A 134 6.70 -8.25 17.12
CA ALA A 134 5.33 -8.19 17.63
C ALA A 134 4.30 -8.43 16.52
N GLU A 135 4.47 -7.77 15.37
CA GLU A 135 3.61 -7.97 14.21
C GLU A 135 3.69 -9.41 13.68
N ARG A 136 4.90 -9.97 13.62
CA ARG A 136 5.11 -11.38 13.28
C ARG A 136 4.37 -12.28 14.28
N ALA A 137 4.55 -12.07 15.58
CA ALA A 137 3.92 -12.89 16.61
C ALA A 137 2.40 -12.83 16.51
N ALA A 138 1.82 -11.64 16.31
CA ALA A 138 0.39 -11.45 16.13
C ALA A 138 -0.13 -12.18 14.88
N ALA A 139 0.57 -12.05 13.74
CA ALA A 139 0.21 -12.76 12.51
C ALA A 139 0.26 -14.28 12.67
N TYR A 140 1.28 -14.80 13.36
CA TYR A 140 1.39 -16.23 13.64
C TYR A 140 0.32 -16.73 14.61
N CYS A 141 -0.05 -15.94 15.61
CA CYS A 141 -1.14 -16.25 16.53
C CYS A 141 -2.49 -16.31 15.80
N ALA A 142 -2.70 -15.40 14.84
CA ALA A 142 -3.89 -15.34 14.01
C ALA A 142 -3.81 -16.26 12.76
N SER A 143 -2.89 -17.22 12.73
CA SER A 143 -2.71 -18.16 11.62
C SER A 143 -2.58 -19.59 12.12
N GLN A 144 -3.02 -20.54 11.30
CA GLN A 144 -2.77 -21.96 11.53
C GLN A 144 -1.80 -22.49 10.48
N VAL A 145 -0.60 -22.89 10.90
CA VAL A 145 0.38 -23.53 10.00
C VAL A 145 -0.03 -24.99 9.80
N LEU A 146 -0.54 -25.31 8.62
CA LEU A 146 -1.02 -26.66 8.26
C LEU A 146 0.12 -27.57 7.81
N PHE A 147 1.15 -26.99 7.19
CA PHE A 147 2.33 -27.72 6.74
C PHE A 147 3.55 -26.80 6.77
N LYS A 148 4.68 -27.32 7.25
CA LYS A 148 5.97 -26.63 7.15
C LYS A 148 7.10 -27.64 7.00
N LYS A 149 7.78 -27.61 5.87
CA LYS A 149 8.98 -28.42 5.62
C LYS A 149 9.84 -27.72 4.58
N ASP A 150 11.14 -27.59 4.85
CA ASP A 150 12.09 -26.91 3.97
C ASP A 150 11.60 -25.50 3.58
N LYS A 151 11.56 -25.20 2.28
CA LYS A 151 11.04 -23.93 1.71
C LYS A 151 9.53 -23.98 1.41
N TRP A 152 8.82 -25.01 1.88
CA TRP A 152 7.39 -25.17 1.70
C TRP A 152 6.65 -24.87 3.00
N CYS A 153 5.67 -23.97 2.92
CA CYS A 153 4.81 -23.62 4.05
C CYS A 153 3.38 -23.44 3.57
N LEU A 154 2.43 -24.12 4.21
CA LEU A 154 1.00 -23.91 4.00
C LEU A 154 0.41 -23.34 5.29
N VAL A 155 -0.28 -22.21 5.15
CA VAL A 155 -0.84 -21.46 6.27
C VAL A 155 -2.31 -21.17 5.98
N ARG A 156 -3.18 -21.44 6.94
CA ARG A 156 -4.56 -20.94 6.95
C ARG A 156 -4.58 -19.61 7.69
N LEU A 157 -5.18 -18.60 7.07
CA LEU A 157 -5.29 -17.26 7.61
C LEU A 157 -6.54 -17.12 8.47
N GLY A 158 -6.43 -16.50 9.64
CA GLY A 158 -7.55 -16.29 10.57
C GLY A 158 -8.11 -14.87 10.62
N ASN A 159 -7.34 -13.86 10.21
CA ASN A 159 -7.79 -12.46 10.16
C ASN A 159 -7.01 -11.63 9.12
N GLU A 160 -7.43 -10.38 8.92
CA GLU A 160 -6.75 -9.42 8.04
C GLU A 160 -5.26 -9.23 8.38
N GLN A 161 -4.91 -9.20 9.67
CA GLN A 161 -3.52 -8.97 10.08
C GLN A 161 -2.59 -10.11 9.64
N ALA A 162 -3.05 -11.36 9.80
CA ALA A 162 -2.38 -12.53 9.25
C ALA A 162 -2.31 -12.45 7.73
N ALA A 163 -3.40 -12.08 7.06
CA ALA A 163 -3.44 -11.97 5.61
C ALA A 163 -2.44 -10.96 5.06
N ARG A 164 -2.34 -9.77 5.68
CA ARG A 164 -1.34 -8.75 5.36
C ARG A 164 0.07 -9.27 5.56
N TRP A 165 0.37 -9.87 6.71
CA TRP A 165 1.71 -10.39 7.02
C TRP A 165 2.16 -11.46 6.03
N TRP A 166 1.34 -12.48 5.79
CA TRP A 166 1.67 -13.59 4.90
C TRP A 166 1.62 -13.23 3.42
N GLY A 167 0.84 -12.20 3.06
CA GLY A 167 0.77 -11.63 1.72
C GLY A 167 1.75 -10.48 1.45
N ARG A 168 2.71 -10.20 2.34
CA ARG A 168 3.72 -9.16 2.09
C ARG A 168 4.44 -9.37 0.77
N GLY A 169 4.46 -8.30 -0.04
CA GLY A 169 5.09 -8.30 -1.37
C GLY A 169 4.26 -8.98 -2.46
N THR A 170 2.95 -9.19 -2.23
CA THR A 170 2.01 -9.64 -3.26
C THR A 170 1.02 -8.53 -3.60
N ARG A 171 0.26 -8.73 -4.68
CA ARG A 171 -0.82 -7.83 -5.14
C ARG A 171 -2.21 -8.30 -4.71
N TRP A 172 -2.31 -9.18 -3.71
CA TRP A 172 -3.59 -9.73 -3.27
C TRP A 172 -4.43 -8.67 -2.56
N CYS A 173 -5.70 -8.56 -2.96
CA CYS A 173 -6.66 -7.69 -2.28
C CYS A 173 -6.89 -8.06 -0.81
N THR A 174 -6.66 -9.31 -0.40
CA THR A 174 -6.73 -9.74 1.01
C THR A 174 -5.49 -9.35 1.83
N ALA A 175 -4.40 -8.96 1.16
CA ALA A 175 -3.17 -8.51 1.81
C ALA A 175 -3.04 -6.97 1.80
N ALA A 176 -4.02 -6.28 1.21
CA ALA A 176 -4.08 -4.83 1.15
C ALA A 176 -4.20 -4.20 2.56
N HIS A 177 -3.65 -3.00 2.72
CA HIS A 177 -3.75 -2.28 3.99
C HIS A 177 -5.12 -1.62 4.19
N THR A 178 -5.84 -1.38 3.11
CA THR A 178 -7.15 -0.72 3.08
C THR A 178 -8.01 -1.37 1.99
N ASN A 179 -9.34 -1.27 2.14
CA ASN A 179 -10.33 -2.05 1.40
C ASN A 179 -10.00 -3.55 1.31
N ASN A 180 -9.42 -4.09 2.38
CA ASN A 180 -8.97 -5.46 2.47
C ASN A 180 -10.17 -6.40 2.29
N GLN A 181 -10.06 -7.34 1.35
CA GLN A 181 -11.16 -8.24 1.02
C GLN A 181 -11.13 -9.54 1.84
N PHE A 182 -10.20 -9.71 2.78
CA PHE A 182 -10.02 -10.95 3.53
C PHE A 182 -11.34 -11.45 4.13
N ASP A 183 -12.08 -10.59 4.84
CA ASP A 183 -13.35 -10.97 5.47
C ASP A 183 -14.41 -11.42 4.44
N ALA A 184 -14.42 -10.81 3.25
CA ALA A 184 -15.31 -11.20 2.16
C ALA A 184 -15.02 -12.60 1.59
N TYR A 185 -13.75 -13.01 1.61
CA TYR A 185 -13.34 -14.38 1.24
C TYR A 185 -13.53 -15.35 2.41
N ALA A 186 -13.07 -14.97 3.62
CA ALA A 186 -13.10 -15.78 4.83
C ALA A 186 -14.52 -16.14 5.28
N SER A 187 -15.49 -15.25 5.05
CA SER A 187 -16.92 -15.53 5.30
C SER A 187 -17.50 -16.64 4.41
N LYS A 188 -16.89 -16.91 3.25
CA LYS A 188 -17.32 -17.96 2.31
C LYS A 188 -16.54 -19.25 2.49
N GLY A 189 -15.30 -19.17 2.97
CA GLY A 189 -14.47 -20.33 3.29
C GLY A 189 -13.02 -19.96 3.53
N ASP A 190 -12.19 -20.95 3.84
CA ASP A 190 -10.80 -20.71 4.21
C ASP A 190 -10.00 -19.99 3.12
N VAL A 191 -9.16 -19.06 3.56
CA VAL A 191 -8.11 -18.46 2.73
C VAL A 191 -6.77 -19.04 3.16
N LEU A 192 -6.10 -19.72 2.22
CA LEU A 192 -4.81 -20.36 2.45
C LEU A 192 -3.70 -19.61 1.71
N VAL A 193 -2.52 -19.54 2.33
CA VAL A 193 -1.28 -19.06 1.72
C VAL A 193 -0.31 -20.21 1.58
N LEU A 194 0.19 -20.40 0.36
CA LEU A 194 1.21 -21.39 0.02
C LEU A 194 2.51 -20.67 -0.32
N ILE A 195 3.53 -20.88 0.50
CA ILE A 195 4.91 -20.44 0.24
C ILE A 195 5.69 -21.62 -0.33
N THR A 196 6.39 -21.37 -1.42
CA THR A 196 7.18 -22.36 -2.16
C THR A 196 8.57 -21.80 -2.46
N PRO A 197 9.53 -22.63 -2.92
CA PRO A 197 10.80 -22.13 -3.44
C PRO A 197 10.67 -21.13 -4.60
N LEU A 198 9.58 -21.19 -5.36
CA LEU A 198 9.37 -20.41 -6.60
C LEU A 198 8.56 -19.14 -6.38
N GLY A 199 7.88 -19.01 -5.24
CA GLY A 199 7.01 -17.87 -4.99
C GLY A 199 5.92 -18.14 -3.95
N ARG A 200 5.01 -17.18 -3.82
CA ARG A 200 3.86 -17.21 -2.93
C ARG A 200 2.58 -17.31 -3.75
N TYR A 201 1.63 -18.07 -3.21
CA TYR A 201 0.33 -18.26 -3.81
C TYR A 201 -0.77 -18.16 -2.74
N GLN A 202 -1.94 -17.73 -3.17
CA GLN A 202 -3.15 -17.70 -2.35
C GLN A 202 -4.20 -18.63 -2.94
N LEU A 203 -4.88 -19.40 -2.09
CA LEU A 203 -6.01 -20.25 -2.44
C LEU A 203 -7.23 -19.84 -1.62
N ALA A 204 -8.30 -19.43 -2.28
CA ALA A 204 -9.62 -19.29 -1.66
C ALA A 204 -10.37 -20.63 -1.80
N LYS A 205 -10.51 -21.40 -0.71
CA LYS A 205 -11.07 -22.76 -0.74
C LYS A 205 -12.50 -22.82 -1.30
N HIS A 206 -13.32 -21.80 -1.04
CA HIS A 206 -14.72 -21.77 -1.49
C HIS A 206 -14.85 -21.63 -3.02
N SER A 207 -14.15 -20.68 -3.64
CA SER A 207 -14.22 -20.48 -5.10
C SER A 207 -13.24 -21.35 -5.87
N GLY A 208 -12.25 -21.95 -5.19
CA GLY A 208 -11.13 -22.64 -5.83
C GLY A 208 -10.15 -21.69 -6.53
N GLU A 209 -10.29 -20.38 -6.35
CA GLU A 209 -9.39 -19.40 -6.95
C GLU A 209 -7.99 -19.53 -6.39
N PHE A 210 -7.03 -19.75 -7.29
CA PHE A 210 -5.62 -19.88 -6.97
C PHE A 210 -4.83 -18.80 -7.69
N ARG A 211 -4.18 -17.92 -6.93
CA ARG A 211 -3.50 -16.72 -7.44
C ARG A 211 -2.02 -16.73 -7.09
N ASP A 212 -1.17 -16.25 -8.00
CA ASP A 212 0.24 -15.98 -7.74
C ASP A 212 0.46 -14.64 -7.02
N ALA A 213 1.71 -14.30 -6.72
CA ALA A 213 2.05 -13.05 -6.05
C ALA A 213 1.65 -11.77 -6.82
N SER A 214 1.42 -11.83 -8.13
CA SER A 214 0.96 -10.71 -8.96
C SER A 214 -0.56 -10.67 -9.11
N ASP A 215 -1.28 -11.47 -8.33
CA ASP A 215 -2.73 -11.66 -8.37
C ASP A 215 -3.24 -12.28 -9.69
N GLN A 216 -2.35 -12.96 -10.43
CA GLN A 216 -2.71 -13.66 -11.66
C GLN A 216 -3.18 -15.08 -11.35
N PRO A 217 -4.16 -15.64 -12.11
CA PRO A 217 -4.55 -17.03 -11.98
C PRO A 217 -3.34 -17.96 -12.15
N ALA A 218 -3.19 -18.92 -11.24
CA ALA A 218 -2.16 -19.94 -11.27
C ALA A 218 -2.77 -21.34 -11.31
N THR A 219 -1.98 -22.33 -11.73
CA THR A 219 -2.42 -23.74 -11.76
C THR A 219 -1.87 -24.50 -10.57
N LEU A 220 -2.75 -24.92 -9.65
CA LEU A 220 -2.37 -25.61 -8.41
C LEU A 220 -1.55 -26.88 -8.66
N THR A 221 -1.98 -27.73 -9.61
CA THR A 221 -1.27 -28.97 -9.96
C THR A 221 0.13 -28.72 -10.52
N ALA A 222 0.32 -27.62 -11.26
CA ALA A 222 1.62 -27.23 -11.78
C ALA A 222 2.56 -26.80 -10.64
N VAL A 223 2.08 -25.98 -9.72
CA VAL A 223 2.85 -25.52 -8.54
C VAL A 223 3.21 -26.70 -7.64
N LEU A 224 2.29 -27.65 -7.45
CA LEU A 224 2.49 -28.80 -6.57
C LEU A 224 3.36 -29.92 -7.18
N ARG A 225 3.82 -29.82 -8.43
CA ARG A 225 4.65 -30.85 -9.08
C ARG A 225 5.92 -31.18 -8.28
N MET A 226 6.52 -30.15 -7.67
CA MET A 226 7.74 -30.28 -6.85
C MET A 226 7.43 -30.28 -5.34
N ALA A 227 6.16 -30.32 -4.95
CA ALA A 227 5.76 -30.28 -3.55
C ALA A 227 5.97 -31.64 -2.84
N PRO A 228 6.35 -31.63 -1.56
CA PRO A 228 6.39 -32.84 -0.75
C PRO A 228 5.06 -33.60 -0.78
N SER A 229 5.10 -34.94 -0.81
CA SER A 229 3.90 -35.79 -0.87
C SER A 229 2.84 -35.46 0.20
N PRO A 230 3.20 -35.20 1.48
CA PRO A 230 2.20 -34.85 2.50
C PRO A 230 1.44 -33.56 2.17
N LEU A 231 2.14 -32.55 1.62
CA LEU A 231 1.51 -31.27 1.23
C LEU A 231 0.51 -31.46 0.07
N ARG A 232 0.85 -32.32 -0.89
CA ARG A 232 -0.06 -32.64 -2.01
C ARG A 232 -1.36 -33.27 -1.53
N HIS A 233 -1.29 -34.17 -0.54
CA HIS A 233 -2.48 -34.80 0.03
C HIS A 233 -3.40 -33.79 0.73
N ILE A 234 -2.82 -32.81 1.46
CA ILE A 234 -3.61 -31.79 2.15
C ILE A 234 -4.38 -30.90 1.16
N LEU A 235 -3.80 -30.58 0.00
CA LEU A 235 -4.37 -29.62 -0.96
C LEU A 235 -5.23 -30.23 -2.07
N LEU A 236 -5.09 -31.54 -2.33
CA LEU A 236 -5.84 -32.24 -3.38
C LEU A 236 -7.03 -33.06 -2.84
N GLN A 237 -7.34 -32.92 -1.55
CA GLN A 237 -8.58 -33.36 -0.91
C GLN A 237 -9.62 -32.23 -0.92
#